data_AF-A0AAV4BH28-F1
#
_entry.id   AF-A0AAV4BH28-F1
#
_cell.length_a   1.000
_cell.length_b   1.000
_cell.length_c   1.000
_cell.angle_alpha   90.00
_cell.angle_beta   90.00
_cell.angle_gamma   90.00
#
_symmetry.space_group_name_H-M   'P 1'
#
loop_
_entity.id
_entity.type
_entity.pdbx_description
1 polymer ?
#
loop_
_entity_poly.entity_id
_entity_poly.type
_entity_poly.pdbx_seq_one_letter_code
_entity_poly.pdbx_strand_id
1 'polypeptide(L)'
;MYKRYVDKLSRTHSTNKKHFDVIDDSGRITGYFSQDRMTIAGLKIKNQSFGEALLEPDLFWRSTNDGILGLGFNNIDGDEEPSVFDNMVSQGLVQAPVFSIYLNRYGSSGPDSVLTLGGTNPYYFEEDFIFADLTVPHRWQFKID
;
A
#
# COMPACT_ATOMS: atom_id res chain seq x y z
N MET A 1 -5.94 -4.63 -20.33
CA MET A 1 -5.95 -3.16 -20.38
C MET A 1 -6.20 -2.69 -18.96
N TYR A 2 -5.32 -1.88 -18.38
CA TYR A 2 -5.45 -1.43 -17.00
C TYR A 2 -6.61 -0.46 -16.83
N LYS A 3 -7.24 -0.49 -15.65
CA LYS A 3 -8.20 0.53 -15.26
C LYS A 3 -7.46 1.81 -14.90
N ARG A 4 -7.91 2.92 -15.45
CA ARG A 4 -7.35 4.23 -15.17
C ARG A 4 -8.28 5.01 -14.25
N TYR A 5 -7.70 5.69 -13.29
CA TYR A 5 -8.42 6.68 -12.49
C TYR A 5 -8.80 7.87 -13.38
N VAL A 6 -10.01 8.40 -13.18
CA VAL A 6 -10.52 9.58 -13.91
C VAL A 6 -11.03 10.57 -12.88
N ASP A 7 -10.16 11.51 -12.52
CA ASP A 7 -10.38 12.59 -11.56
C ASP A 7 -11.74 13.29 -11.72
N LYS A 8 -12.13 13.62 -12.95
CA LYS A 8 -13.39 14.32 -13.28
C LYS A 8 -14.66 13.57 -12.89
N LEU A 9 -14.57 12.26 -12.67
CA LEU A 9 -15.72 11.45 -12.26
C LEU A 9 -15.87 11.37 -10.74
N SER A 10 -14.85 11.80 -9.98
CA SER A 10 -14.91 11.80 -8.53
C SER A 10 -15.35 13.16 -7.98
N ARG A 11 -16.33 13.13 -7.09
CA ARG A 11 -16.80 14.34 -6.37
C ARG A 11 -15.99 14.63 -5.11
N THR A 12 -15.14 13.70 -4.69
CA THR A 12 -14.28 13.82 -3.50
C THR A 12 -12.81 14.02 -3.88
N HIS A 13 -12.51 14.02 -5.17
CA HIS A 13 -11.18 14.36 -5.68
C HIS A 13 -10.79 15.77 -5.28
N SER A 14 -9.54 15.89 -4.85
CA SER A 14 -8.83 17.15 -4.66
C SER A 14 -7.43 17.02 -5.21
N THR A 15 -6.93 18.11 -5.76
CA THR A 15 -5.64 18.11 -6.44
C THR A 15 -4.52 18.53 -5.50
N ASN A 16 -3.47 17.71 -5.39
CA ASN A 16 -2.23 18.07 -4.71
C ASN A 16 -1.18 18.60 -5.73
N LYS A 17 -1.19 18.09 -6.98
CA LYS A 17 -0.37 18.57 -8.13
C LYS A 17 1.15 18.54 -7.91
N LYS A 18 1.63 18.10 -6.74
CA LYS A 18 3.03 17.77 -6.49
C LYS A 18 3.45 16.64 -7.43
N HIS A 19 4.51 16.86 -8.19
CA HIS A 19 5.04 15.85 -9.09
C HIS A 19 5.80 14.77 -8.31
N PHE A 20 5.74 13.54 -8.81
CA PHE A 20 6.61 12.46 -8.36
C PHE A 20 7.33 11.83 -9.53
N ASP A 21 8.51 11.31 -9.24
CA ASP A 21 9.40 10.62 -10.16
C ASP A 21 10.12 9.52 -9.38
N VAL A 22 9.72 8.28 -9.64
CA VAL A 22 10.22 7.09 -8.95
C VAL A 22 11.02 6.29 -9.96
N ILE A 23 12.27 5.97 -9.62
CA ILE A 23 13.16 5.15 -10.42
C ILE A 23 13.60 3.97 -9.55
N ASP A 24 13.38 2.76 -10.04
CA ASP A 24 13.91 1.52 -9.47
C ASP A 24 14.47 0.60 -10.56
N ASP A 25 14.89 -0.60 -10.17
CA ASP A 25 15.46 -1.60 -11.07
C ASP A 25 14.47 -2.06 -12.18
N SER A 26 13.18 -1.83 -11.99
CA SER A 26 12.10 -2.17 -12.92
C SER A 26 11.76 -1.02 -13.88
N GLY A 27 12.28 0.19 -13.64
CA GLY A 27 12.18 1.33 -14.54
C GLY A 27 11.80 2.62 -13.82
N ARG A 28 11.23 3.57 -14.59
CA ARG A 28 10.84 4.90 -14.12
C ARG A 28 9.34 5.09 -14.23
N ILE A 29 8.70 5.49 -13.14
CA ILE A 29 7.29 5.90 -13.09
C ILE A 29 7.23 7.39 -12.73
N THR A 30 6.50 8.17 -13.53
CA THR A 30 6.31 9.60 -13.25
C THR A 30 4.83 9.96 -13.22
N GLY A 31 4.50 11.02 -12.48
CA GLY A 31 3.13 11.46 -12.37
C GLY A 31 2.94 12.67 -11.47
N TYR A 32 1.76 12.77 -10.88
CA TYR A 32 1.45 13.77 -9.86
C TYR A 32 0.59 13.15 -8.75
N PHE A 33 0.67 13.74 -7.57
CA PHE A 33 -0.18 13.37 -6.46
C PHE A 33 -1.58 13.98 -6.60
N SER A 34 -2.55 13.15 -6.29
CA SER A 34 -3.95 13.49 -6.11
C SER A 34 -4.43 12.98 -4.77
N GLN A 35 -5.52 13.53 -4.28
CA GLN A 35 -6.12 13.11 -3.03
C GLN A 35 -7.60 12.79 -3.25
N ASP A 36 -8.06 11.66 -2.73
CA ASP A 36 -9.46 11.25 -2.83
C ASP A 36 -9.87 10.33 -1.67
N ARG A 37 -11.14 9.91 -1.63
CA ARG A 37 -11.62 8.84 -0.77
C ARG A 37 -11.24 7.49 -1.37
N MET A 38 -10.53 6.68 -0.59
CA MET A 38 -10.14 5.32 -0.97
C MET A 38 -10.98 4.29 -0.20
N THR A 39 -11.32 3.17 -0.83
CA THR A 39 -11.98 2.05 -0.15
C THR A 39 -11.16 0.78 -0.34
N ILE A 40 -10.73 0.17 0.77
CA ILE A 40 -10.02 -1.12 0.78
C ILE A 40 -10.74 -2.03 1.78
N ALA A 41 -11.13 -3.23 1.34
CA ALA A 41 -11.84 -4.21 2.17
C ALA A 41 -13.07 -3.63 2.91
N GLY A 42 -13.78 -2.67 2.30
CA GLY A 42 -14.92 -1.96 2.90
C GLY A 42 -14.56 -0.80 3.84
N LEU A 43 -13.29 -0.64 4.21
CA LEU A 43 -12.79 0.49 5.00
C LEU A 43 -12.71 1.74 4.14
N LYS A 44 -13.40 2.81 4.55
CA LYS A 44 -13.49 4.07 3.81
C LYS A 44 -12.50 5.09 4.37
N ILE A 45 -11.38 5.24 3.68
CA ILE A 45 -10.27 6.11 4.03
C ILE A 45 -10.54 7.48 3.40
N LYS A 46 -10.57 8.52 4.21
CA LYS A 46 -10.75 9.90 3.72
C LYS A 46 -9.39 10.52 3.39
N ASN A 47 -9.38 11.41 2.41
CA ASN A 47 -8.24 12.25 2.07
C ASN A 47 -6.94 11.46 1.85
N GLN A 48 -7.04 10.30 1.20
CA GLN A 48 -5.87 9.51 0.86
C GLN A 48 -5.16 10.14 -0.33
N SER A 49 -3.91 10.54 -0.14
CA SER A 49 -3.02 10.95 -1.22
C SER A 49 -2.48 9.73 -1.97
N PHE A 50 -2.48 9.76 -3.29
CA PHE A 50 -1.97 8.69 -4.16
C PHE A 50 -1.40 9.28 -5.45
N GLY A 51 -0.53 8.53 -6.11
CA GLY A 51 0.06 8.93 -7.38
C GLY A 51 -0.82 8.57 -8.57
N GLU A 52 -1.13 9.54 -9.43
CA GLU A 52 -1.64 9.29 -10.78
C GLU A 52 -0.45 9.13 -11.73
N ALA A 53 -0.19 7.91 -12.18
CA ALA A 53 0.90 7.62 -13.10
C ALA A 53 0.57 8.13 -14.52
N LEU A 54 1.50 8.90 -15.09
CA LEU A 54 1.43 9.43 -16.45
C LEU A 54 2.30 8.65 -17.43
N LEU A 55 3.49 8.22 -16.96
CA LEU A 55 4.41 7.39 -17.72
C LEU A 55 4.77 6.18 -16.85
N GLU A 56 4.61 5.00 -17.43
CA GLU A 56 4.93 3.71 -16.81
C GLU A 56 5.89 2.95 -17.74
N PRO A 57 6.84 2.16 -17.21
CA PRO A 57 7.73 1.33 -18.02
C PRO A 57 6.97 0.30 -18.85
N ASP A 58 7.52 -0.05 -20.01
CA ASP A 58 7.14 -1.21 -20.82
C ASP A 58 7.38 -2.56 -20.11
N LEU A 59 7.39 -2.64 -18.80
CA LEU A 59 7.33 -3.91 -18.06
C LEU A 59 5.98 -4.05 -17.36
N PHE A 60 5.29 -2.94 -17.10
CA PHE A 60 4.00 -2.95 -16.43
C PHE A 60 2.91 -3.58 -17.28
N TRP A 61 2.96 -3.53 -18.62
CA TRP A 61 1.96 -4.18 -19.51
C TRP A 61 1.87 -5.70 -19.41
N ARG A 62 2.84 -6.35 -18.77
CA ARG A 62 2.80 -7.79 -18.48
C ARG A 62 2.20 -8.12 -17.11
N SER A 63 1.91 -7.10 -16.31
CA SER A 63 1.29 -7.25 -14.99
C SER A 63 -0.21 -7.54 -15.12
N THR A 64 -0.73 -8.37 -14.22
CA THR A 64 -2.17 -8.56 -14.02
C THR A 64 -2.79 -7.50 -13.11
N ASN A 65 -1.96 -6.65 -12.48
CA ASN A 65 -2.38 -5.65 -11.49
C ASN A 65 -2.42 -4.26 -12.10
N ASP A 66 -3.40 -3.44 -11.68
CA ASP A 66 -3.59 -2.05 -12.14
C ASP A 66 -2.66 -1.03 -11.45
N GLY A 67 -1.95 -1.42 -10.38
CA GLY A 67 -1.08 -0.52 -9.62
C GLY A 67 -0.45 -1.19 -8.39
N ILE A 68 0.16 -0.36 -7.54
CA ILE A 68 0.90 -0.79 -6.34
C ILE A 68 0.31 -0.08 -5.11
N LEU A 69 0.12 -0.83 -4.03
CA LEU A 69 -0.21 -0.29 -2.71
C LEU A 69 1.03 -0.42 -1.80
N GLY A 70 1.64 0.72 -1.46
CA GLY A 70 2.74 0.75 -0.50
C GLY A 70 2.25 0.48 0.92
N LEU A 71 2.88 -0.49 1.60
CA LEU A 71 2.69 -0.80 3.03
C LEU A 71 3.95 -0.48 3.86
N GLY A 72 4.90 0.22 3.25
CA GLY A 72 6.05 0.78 3.94
C GLY A 72 5.66 2.00 4.76
N PHE A 73 6.57 2.43 5.62
CA PHE A 73 6.43 3.72 6.30
C PHE A 73 6.71 4.85 5.31
N ASN A 74 6.19 6.03 5.63
CA ASN A 74 6.70 7.26 5.07
C ASN A 74 8.06 7.59 5.71
N ASN A 75 9.04 8.03 4.92
CA ASN A 75 10.28 8.55 5.48
C ASN A 75 9.98 9.83 6.28
N ILE A 76 10.69 10.00 7.40
CA ILE A 76 10.52 11.09 8.36
C ILE A 76 10.99 12.45 7.82
N ASP A 77 11.52 12.53 6.59
CA ASP A 77 12.13 13.76 6.04
C ASP A 77 11.11 14.87 5.66
N GLY A 78 9.91 14.83 6.25
CA GLY A 78 9.03 16.00 6.44
C GLY A 78 8.10 16.35 5.29
N ASP A 79 8.31 15.79 4.10
CA ASP A 79 7.61 16.17 2.86
C ASP A 79 6.73 15.05 2.26
N GLU A 80 6.50 13.95 2.99
CA GLU A 80 5.78 12.78 2.51
C GLU A 80 4.33 12.69 3.04
N GLU A 81 3.41 12.37 2.14
CA GLU A 81 1.97 12.22 2.42
C GLU A 81 1.68 10.93 3.19
N PRO A 82 0.81 10.90 4.22
CA PRO A 82 0.47 9.70 5.01
C PRO A 82 0.19 8.45 4.16
N SER A 83 0.80 7.32 4.54
CA SER A 83 0.52 6.05 3.88
C SER A 83 -0.95 5.66 4.08
N VAL A 84 -1.41 4.71 3.26
CA VAL A 84 -2.77 4.18 3.37
C VAL A 84 -3.04 3.60 4.75
N PHE A 85 -2.08 2.87 5.31
CA PHE A 85 -2.24 2.26 6.62
C PHE A 85 -2.16 3.30 7.75
N ASP A 86 -1.30 4.32 7.64
CA ASP A 86 -1.26 5.43 8.60
C ASP A 86 -2.60 6.17 8.65
N ASN A 87 -3.21 6.40 7.49
CA ASN A 87 -4.55 6.99 7.42
C ASN A 87 -5.62 6.06 8.02
N MET A 88 -5.53 4.75 7.84
CA MET A 88 -6.45 3.81 8.50
C MET A 88 -6.34 3.89 10.03
N VAL A 89 -5.10 3.89 10.56
CA VAL A 89 -4.84 3.95 12.00
C VAL A 89 -5.30 5.28 12.59
N SER A 90 -4.89 6.40 11.99
CA SER A 90 -5.25 7.75 12.49
C SER A 90 -6.74 8.06 12.41
N GLN A 91 -7.46 7.45 11.46
CA GLN A 91 -8.91 7.59 11.32
C GLN A 91 -9.70 6.55 12.14
N GLY A 92 -9.02 5.68 12.90
CA GLY A 92 -9.67 4.66 13.74
C GLY A 92 -10.42 3.58 12.96
N LEU A 93 -9.97 3.28 11.74
CA LEU A 93 -10.62 2.31 10.84
C LEU A 93 -10.19 0.86 11.12
N VAL A 94 -9.14 0.66 11.91
CA VAL A 94 -8.57 -0.65 12.27
C VAL A 94 -8.50 -0.79 13.79
N GLN A 95 -8.62 -2.02 14.29
CA GLN A 95 -8.65 -2.29 15.73
C GLN A 95 -7.27 -2.13 16.39
N ALA A 96 -6.20 -2.42 15.66
CA ALA A 96 -4.82 -2.31 16.11
C ALA A 96 -3.93 -1.75 14.99
N PRO A 97 -2.82 -1.07 15.31
CA PRO A 97 -1.88 -0.54 14.33
C PRO A 97 -0.95 -1.62 13.76
N VAL A 98 -1.51 -2.75 13.35
CA VAL A 98 -0.78 -3.88 12.76
C VAL A 98 -1.51 -4.41 11.53
N PHE A 99 -0.77 -4.94 10.57
CA PHE A 99 -1.30 -5.73 9.47
C PHE A 99 -0.49 -7.02 9.34
N SER A 100 -1.08 -8.06 8.77
CA SER A 100 -0.41 -9.34 8.54
C SER A 100 -0.68 -9.86 7.14
N ILE A 101 0.29 -10.55 6.55
CA ILE A 101 0.19 -11.12 5.21
C ILE A 101 0.38 -12.63 5.31
N TYR A 102 -0.63 -13.38 4.84
CA TYR A 102 -0.50 -14.79 4.51
C TYR A 102 -0.39 -14.92 2.98
N LEU A 103 0.64 -15.61 2.50
CA LEU A 103 0.84 -15.89 1.08
C LEU A 103 0.73 -17.40 0.85
N ASN A 104 -0.26 -17.82 0.06
CA ASN A 104 -0.37 -19.21 -0.36
C ASN A 104 0.78 -19.56 -1.32
N ARG A 105 1.55 -20.60 -0.97
CA ARG A 105 2.69 -21.10 -1.76
C ARG A 105 2.33 -22.20 -2.76
N TYR A 106 1.13 -22.77 -2.67
CA TYR A 106 0.69 -23.95 -3.42
C TYR A 106 -0.23 -23.60 -4.60
N GLY A 107 -0.14 -22.36 -5.11
CA GLY A 107 -0.91 -21.91 -6.27
C GLY A 107 -2.41 -21.98 -6.03
N SER A 108 -3.15 -22.69 -6.89
CA SER A 108 -4.60 -22.85 -6.79
C SER A 108 -5.05 -23.92 -5.78
N SER A 109 -4.10 -24.61 -5.12
CA SER A 109 -4.41 -25.53 -4.03
C SER A 109 -4.25 -24.83 -2.68
N GLY A 110 -5.23 -24.99 -1.79
CA GLY A 110 -5.25 -24.33 -0.47
C GLY A 110 -6.05 -23.01 -0.44
N PRO A 111 -6.07 -22.31 0.72
CA PRO A 111 -6.79 -21.05 0.87
C PRO A 111 -6.10 -19.90 0.13
N ASP A 112 -6.86 -18.87 -0.25
CA ASP A 112 -6.31 -17.69 -0.91
C ASP A 112 -5.26 -16.97 -0.01
N SER A 113 -4.35 -16.24 -0.64
CA SER A 113 -3.47 -15.29 0.06
C SER A 113 -4.31 -14.16 0.67
N VAL A 114 -3.98 -13.74 1.89
CA VAL A 114 -4.77 -12.76 2.65
C VAL A 114 -3.87 -11.67 3.23
N LEU A 115 -4.26 -10.42 2.99
CA LEU A 115 -3.83 -9.26 3.78
C LEU A 115 -4.89 -8.99 4.85
N THR A 116 -4.52 -9.10 6.12
CA THR A 116 -5.38 -8.72 7.25
C THR A 116 -4.97 -7.34 7.75
N LEU A 117 -5.93 -6.42 7.82
CA LEU A 117 -5.73 -5.05 8.29
C LEU A 117 -6.29 -4.93 9.71
N GLY A 118 -5.46 -4.52 10.67
CA GLY A 118 -5.88 -4.30 12.04
C GLY A 118 -5.75 -5.50 12.97
N GLY A 119 -4.99 -6.52 12.59
CA GLY A 119 -4.79 -7.72 13.39
C GLY A 119 -4.12 -8.85 12.60
N THR A 120 -4.24 -10.05 13.13
CA THR A 120 -3.84 -11.31 12.51
C THR A 120 -5.05 -12.23 12.39
N ASN A 121 -4.96 -13.28 11.56
CA ASN A 121 -6.01 -14.28 11.46
C ASN A 121 -5.45 -15.67 11.87
N PRO A 122 -5.88 -16.22 13.02
CA PRO A 122 -5.34 -17.46 13.59
C PRO A 122 -5.63 -18.70 12.74
N TYR A 123 -6.47 -18.59 11.70
CA TYR A 123 -6.64 -19.67 10.72
C TYR A 123 -5.37 -19.91 9.89
N TYR A 124 -4.48 -18.93 9.77
CA TYR A 124 -3.32 -18.98 8.86
C TYR A 124 -1.96 -19.23 9.52
N PHE A 125 -1.93 -19.49 10.83
CA PHE A 125 -0.70 -19.83 11.55
C PHE A 125 -1.01 -20.77 12.72
N GLU A 126 -0.07 -21.66 13.04
CA GLU A 126 -0.20 -22.62 14.14
C GLU A 126 0.65 -22.21 15.35
N GLU A 127 1.82 -21.64 15.09
CA GLU A 127 2.82 -21.24 16.09
C GLU A 127 2.76 -19.75 16.41
N ASP A 128 3.28 -19.38 17.59
CA ASP A 128 3.38 -17.97 18.00
C ASP A 128 4.38 -17.18 17.14
N PHE A 129 4.13 -15.87 17.02
CA PHE A 129 5.03 -14.97 16.31
C PHE A 129 6.33 -14.74 17.07
N ILE A 130 7.44 -14.87 16.34
CA ILE A 130 8.75 -14.38 16.79
C ILE A 130 8.92 -12.96 16.27
N PHE A 131 8.99 -12.00 17.18
CA PHE A 131 9.19 -10.59 16.85
C PHE A 131 10.67 -10.23 16.82
N ALA A 132 11.05 -9.39 15.87
CA ALA A 132 12.37 -8.78 15.79
C ALA A 132 12.20 -7.26 15.76
N ASP A 133 13.04 -6.56 16.51
CA ASP A 133 13.05 -5.10 16.53
C ASP A 133 13.54 -4.52 15.21
N LEU A 134 12.97 -3.38 14.83
CA LEU A 134 13.45 -2.64 13.67
C LEU A 134 14.85 -2.09 13.95
N THR A 135 15.77 -2.33 13.02
CA THR A 135 17.14 -1.79 13.08
C THR A 135 17.22 -0.35 12.62
N VAL A 136 16.30 0.05 11.74
CA VAL A 136 16.14 1.42 11.25
C VAL A 136 14.68 1.79 11.47
N PRO A 137 14.39 2.82 12.28
CA PRO A 137 13.05 3.34 12.44
C PRO A 137 12.42 3.63 11.07
N HIS A 138 11.13 3.32 10.93
CA HIS A 138 10.38 3.59 9.70
C HIS A 138 10.89 2.84 8.46
N ARG A 139 11.52 1.68 8.65
CA ARG A 139 11.74 0.70 7.58
C ARG A 139 11.41 -0.68 8.10
N TRP A 140 10.78 -1.51 7.28
CA TRP A 140 10.62 -2.93 7.57
C TRP A 140 11.97 -3.65 7.40
N GLN A 141 12.90 -3.36 8.30
CA GLN A 141 14.27 -3.83 8.29
C GLN A 141 14.68 -4.31 9.68
N PHE A 142 15.06 -5.57 9.78
CA PHE A 142 15.55 -6.20 11.00
C PHE A 142 16.84 -6.97 10.71
N LYS A 143 17.60 -7.26 11.76
CA LYS A 143 18.84 -8.05 11.65
C LYS A 143 18.50 -9.54 11.57
N ILE A 144 19.21 -10.27 10.70
CA ILE A 144 19.26 -11.74 10.67
C ILE A 144 20.66 -12.14 11.15
N ASP A 145 20.75 -13.14 12.02
CA ASP A 145 22.00 -13.67 12.56
C ASP A 145 22.66 -14.72 11.66
#